data_AF-A0A968YKG1-F1
#
_entry.id   AF-A0A968YKG1-F1
#
_cell.length_a   1.000
_cell.length_b   1.000
_cell.length_c   1.000
_cell.angle_alpha   90.00
_cell.angle_beta   90.00
_cell.angle_gamma   90.00
#
_symmetry.space_group_name_H-M   'P 1'
#
loop_
_entity.id
_entity.type
_entity.pdbx_description
1 polymer ?
#
loop_
_entity_poly.entity_id
_entity_poly.type
_entity_poly.pdbx_seq_one_letter_code
_entity_poly.pdbx_strand_id
1 'polypeptide(L)'
;MTNLEKTFQVIEETIQKPPIPHEPQKQSLKAWAMYCLRDRGFKVIYAQNADFAVETRNGEKIYFKVANDVSDLDNQFGWIVWDSATKNASLTPPQF
;
A
#
# COMPACT_ATOMS: atom_id res chain seq x y z
N MET A 1 11.41 15.60 9.21
CA MET A 1 10.57 14.66 8.45
C MET A 1 11.01 14.69 6.99
N THR A 2 11.56 13.59 6.47
CA THR A 2 12.03 13.43 5.09
C THR A 2 10.86 13.41 4.10
N ASN A 3 11.13 13.60 2.81
CA ASN A 3 10.10 13.47 1.76
C ASN A 3 9.55 12.03 1.69
N LEU A 4 10.36 11.04 2.05
CA LEU A 4 9.96 9.64 2.10
C LEU A 4 8.99 9.37 3.25
N GLU A 5 9.27 9.86 4.46
CA GLU A 5 8.36 9.77 5.62
C GLU A 5 7.00 10.42 5.32
N LYS A 6 7.00 11.60 4.69
CA LYS A 6 5.75 12.26 4.25
C LYS A 6 5.00 11.44 3.21
N THR A 7 5.72 10.75 2.31
CA THR A 7 5.10 9.88 1.31
C THR A 7 4.40 8.70 1.98
N PHE A 8 5.05 8.04 2.95
CA PHE A 8 4.45 6.96 3.71
C PHE A 8 3.24 7.42 4.53
N GLN A 9 3.31 8.59 5.16
CA GLN A 9 2.16 9.15 5.87
C GLN A 9 0.94 9.33 4.95
N VAL A 10 1.13 9.91 3.75
CA VAL A 10 0.03 10.11 2.80
C VAL A 10 -0.51 8.76 2.30
N ILE A 11 0.35 7.76 2.09
CA ILE A 11 -0.07 6.41 1.71
C ILE A 11 -0.89 5.78 2.85
N GLU A 12 -0.41 5.83 4.08
CA GLU A 12 -1.12 5.31 5.26
C GLU A 12 -2.51 5.95 5.41
N GLU A 13 -2.58 7.29 5.34
CA GLU A 13 -3.84 8.03 5.39
C GLU A 13 -4.80 7.59 4.28
N THR A 14 -4.28 7.32 3.08
CA THR A 14 -5.09 6.87 1.93
C THR A 14 -5.65 5.46 2.14
N ILE A 15 -4.87 4.57 2.76
CA ILE A 15 -5.31 3.20 3.05
C ILE A 15 -6.30 3.17 4.21
N GLN A 16 -6.11 4.02 5.23
CA GLN A 16 -7.02 4.12 6.37
C GLN A 16 -8.30 4.91 6.07
N LYS A 17 -8.27 5.83 5.09
CA LYS A 17 -9.41 6.64 4.65
C LYS A 17 -9.61 6.49 3.14
N PRO A 18 -9.96 5.28 2.68
CA PRO A 18 -10.02 5.01 1.26
C PRO A 18 -11.25 5.67 0.62
N PRO A 19 -11.19 6.02 -0.68
CA PRO A 19 -12.35 6.53 -1.42
C PRO A 19 -13.50 5.51 -1.47
N ILE A 20 -13.19 4.21 -1.41
CA ILE A 20 -14.16 3.12 -1.30
C ILE A 20 -13.65 2.07 -0.29
N PRO A 21 -14.53 1.44 0.51
CA PRO A 21 -14.12 0.37 1.42
C PRO A 21 -13.55 -0.83 0.66
N HIS A 22 -12.65 -1.57 1.31
CA HIS A 22 -12.20 -2.85 0.76
C HIS A 22 -13.28 -3.92 0.97
N GLU A 23 -13.72 -4.54 -0.13
CA GLU A 23 -14.69 -5.63 -0.12
C GLU A 23 -14.06 -6.87 -0.78
N PRO A 24 -13.52 -7.83 0.00
CA PRO A 24 -12.79 -8.99 -0.55
C PRO A 24 -13.59 -9.85 -1.53
N GLN A 25 -14.93 -9.80 -1.46
CA GLN A 25 -15.81 -10.53 -2.39
C GLN A 25 -15.94 -9.87 -3.76
N LYS A 26 -15.59 -8.58 -3.87
CA LYS A 26 -15.75 -7.77 -5.08
C LYS A 26 -14.41 -7.44 -5.74
N GLN A 27 -13.35 -7.24 -4.96
CA GLN A 27 -12.02 -6.92 -5.46
C GLN A 27 -10.91 -7.52 -4.61
N SER A 28 -9.77 -7.83 -5.23
CA SER A 28 -8.57 -8.24 -4.48
C SER A 28 -7.97 -7.05 -3.72
N LEU A 29 -7.26 -7.32 -2.63
CA LEU A 29 -6.59 -6.30 -1.82
C LEU A 29 -5.59 -5.49 -2.65
N LYS A 30 -4.86 -6.17 -3.54
CA LYS A 30 -3.96 -5.54 -4.52
C LYS A 30 -4.68 -4.55 -5.42
N ALA A 31 -5.76 -4.98 -6.09
CA ALA A 31 -6.49 -4.12 -7.02
C ALA A 31 -7.09 -2.90 -6.30
N TRP A 32 -7.63 -3.13 -5.10
CA TRP A 32 -8.17 -2.08 -4.24
C TRP A 32 -7.10 -1.06 -3.80
N ALA A 33 -5.95 -1.54 -3.32
CA ALA A 33 -4.85 -0.67 -2.89
C ALA A 33 -4.31 0.18 -4.05
N MET A 34 -4.08 -0.46 -5.21
CA MET A 34 -3.65 0.25 -6.42
C MET A 34 -4.67 1.31 -6.86
N TYR A 35 -5.97 1.03 -6.74
CA TYR A 35 -7.02 2.01 -7.02
C TYR A 35 -6.96 3.20 -6.06
N CYS A 36 -6.95 2.96 -4.75
CA CYS A 36 -6.92 4.02 -3.74
C CYS A 36 -5.72 4.96 -3.93
N LEU A 37 -4.55 4.38 -4.21
CA LEU A 37 -3.33 5.17 -4.44
C LEU A 37 -3.38 5.97 -5.74
N ARG A 38 -3.93 5.41 -6.83
CA ARG A 38 -4.12 6.14 -8.09
C ARG A 38 -5.12 7.28 -7.95
N ASP A 39 -6.24 7.03 -7.28
CA ASP A 39 -7.26 8.04 -6.97
C ASP A 39 -6.66 9.21 -6.18
N ARG A 40 -5.78 8.90 -5.22
CA ARG A 40 -5.02 9.91 -4.46
C ARG A 40 -4.00 10.70 -5.30
N GLY A 41 -3.65 10.23 -6.50
CA GLY A 41 -2.72 10.86 -7.43
C GLY A 41 -1.31 10.25 -7.47
N PHE A 42 -1.10 9.07 -6.86
CA PHE A 42 0.19 8.37 -6.97
C PHE A 42 0.37 7.70 -8.33
N LYS A 43 1.60 7.71 -8.84
CA LYS A 43 1.99 6.94 -10.02
C LYS A 43 2.24 5.48 -9.62
N VAL A 44 1.22 4.65 -9.76
CA VAL A 44 1.26 3.21 -9.42
C VAL A 44 1.60 2.37 -10.65
N ILE A 45 2.71 1.65 -10.59
CA ILE A 45 3.24 0.79 -11.65
C ILE A 45 3.28 -0.68 -11.24
N TYR A 46 3.25 -1.59 -12.22
CA TYR A 46 3.49 -3.01 -11.97
C TYR A 46 4.98 -3.27 -11.69
N ALA A 47 5.25 -4.27 -10.85
CA ALA A 47 6.60 -4.70 -10.47
C ALA A 47 6.75 -6.22 -10.65
N GLN A 48 7.98 -6.69 -10.88
CA GLN A 48 8.26 -8.13 -11.02
C GLN A 48 8.46 -8.84 -9.68
N ASN A 49 9.05 -8.16 -8.69
CA ASN A 49 9.42 -8.75 -7.39
C ASN A 49 8.50 -8.31 -6.24
N ALA A 50 7.43 -7.59 -6.56
CA ALA A 50 6.46 -7.04 -5.62
C ALA A 50 5.07 -7.04 -6.28
N ASP A 51 4.02 -6.77 -5.52
CA ASP A 51 2.69 -6.65 -6.11
C ASP A 51 2.58 -5.44 -7.03
N PHE A 52 3.12 -4.31 -6.58
CA PHE A 52 3.20 -3.08 -7.34
C PHE A 52 4.29 -2.17 -6.77
N ALA A 53 4.52 -1.04 -7.41
CA ALA A 53 5.35 0.03 -6.87
C ALA A 53 4.68 1.40 -7.03
N VAL A 54 5.00 2.31 -6.12
CA VAL A 54 4.70 3.74 -6.24
C VAL A 54 5.98 4.45 -6.68
N GLU A 55 5.91 5.15 -7.79
CA GLU A 55 7.00 6.02 -8.25
C GLU A 55 6.84 7.41 -7.63
N THR A 56 7.87 7.87 -6.93
CA THR A 56 7.91 9.22 -6.36
C THR A 56 8.19 10.24 -7.45
N ARG A 57 7.98 11.54 -7.16
CA ARG A 57 8.28 12.62 -8.11
C ARG A 57 9.75 12.67 -8.53
N ASN A 58 10.65 12.10 -7.73
CA ASN A 58 12.09 12.06 -8.01
C ASN A 58 12.50 10.80 -8.79
N GLY A 59 11.54 9.94 -9.19
CA GLY A 59 11.79 8.69 -9.91
C GLY A 59 12.18 7.50 -9.02
N GLU A 60 12.23 7.69 -7.69
CA GLU A 60 12.44 6.59 -6.75
C GLU A 60 11.22 5.68 -6.74
N LYS A 61 11.44 4.39 -6.49
CA LYS A 61 10.36 3.39 -6.45
C LYS A 61 10.25 2.82 -5.04
N ILE A 62 9.04 2.89 -4.51
CA ILE A 62 8.68 2.23 -3.26
C ILE A 62 7.88 0.98 -3.64
N TYR A 63 8.38 -0.19 -3.28
CA TYR A 63 7.78 -1.46 -3.64
C TYR A 63 6.83 -1.94 -2.55
N PHE A 64 5.67 -2.42 -2.97
CA PHE A 64 4.62 -2.87 -2.06
C PHE A 64 4.19 -4.31 -2.33
N LYS A 65 3.91 -5.02 -1.25
CA LYS A 65 3.19 -6.31 -1.23
C LYS A 65 1.89 -6.16 -0.45
N VAL A 66 0.96 -7.09 -0.67
CA VAL A 66 -0.30 -7.15 0.10
C VAL A 66 -0.43 -8.46 0.85
N ALA A 67 -1.03 -8.43 2.04
CA ALA A 67 -1.29 -9.60 2.87
C ALA A 67 -2.66 -9.52 3.54
N ASN A 68 -3.28 -10.67 3.83
CA ASN A 68 -4.55 -10.75 4.59
C ASN A 68 -4.33 -11.05 6.08
N ASP A 69 -3.08 -11.03 6.52
CA ASP A 69 -2.64 -11.18 7.89
C ASP A 69 -1.25 -10.55 8.05
N VAL A 70 -0.78 -10.46 9.30
CA VAL A 70 0.53 -9.89 9.66
C VAL A 70 1.63 -10.95 9.76
N SER A 71 1.38 -12.18 9.31
CA SER A 71 2.35 -13.27 9.43
C SER A 71 3.43 -13.16 8.34
N ASP A 72 4.70 -13.30 8.74
CA ASP A 72 5.87 -13.36 7.85
C ASP A 72 6.06 -12.18 6.88
N LEU A 73 5.75 -10.97 7.34
CA LEU A 73 6.05 -9.75 6.59
C LEU A 73 7.56 -9.49 6.60
N ASP A 74 8.19 -9.52 5.42
CA ASP A 74 9.59 -9.17 5.27
C ASP A 74 9.79 -7.63 5.35
N ASN A 75 10.98 -7.20 5.78
CA ASN A 75 11.28 -5.77 5.96
C ASN A 75 11.64 -5.03 4.65
N GLN A 76 11.72 -5.73 3.51
CA GLN A 76 12.20 -5.16 2.24
C GLN A 76 11.10 -4.39 1.49
N PHE A 77 9.83 -4.72 1.75
CA PHE A 77 8.68 -4.12 1.08
C PHE A 77 7.83 -3.30 2.06
N GLY A 78 7.12 -2.31 1.53
CA GLY A 78 5.95 -1.79 2.20
C GLY A 78 4.82 -2.82 2.13
N TRP A 79 4.13 -3.07 3.23
CA TRP A 79 3.01 -4.00 3.27
C TRP A 79 1.71 -3.26 3.47
N ILE A 80 0.74 -3.56 2.61
CA ILE A 80 -0.66 -3.20 2.87
C ILE A 80 -1.35 -4.46 3.38
N VAL A 81 -1.73 -4.43 4.65
CA VAL A 81 -2.28 -5.59 5.34
C VAL A 81 -3.76 -5.38 5.55
N TRP A 82 -4.57 -6.36 5.17
CA TRP A 82 -5.98 -6.42 5.50
C TRP A 82 -6.21 -7.27 6.74
N ASP A 83 -6.82 -6.69 7.76
CA ASP A 83 -7.31 -7.42 8.92
C ASP A 83 -8.81 -7.74 8.73
N SER A 84 -9.11 -9.01 8.50
CA SER A 84 -10.48 -9.48 8.32
C SER A 84 -11.35 -9.40 9.58
N ALA A 85 -10.76 -9.40 10.77
CA ALA A 85 -11.48 -9.31 12.04
C ALA A 85 -11.95 -7.88 12.28
N THR A 86 -11.08 -6.89 12.06
CA THR A 86 -11.42 -5.46 12.23
C THR A 86 -11.98 -4.81 10.98
N LYS A 87 -11.91 -5.50 9.83
CA LYS A 87 -12.28 -4.99 8.49
C LYS A 87 -11.56 -3.69 8.14
N ASN A 88 -10.28 -3.62 8.50
CA ASN A 88 -9.44 -2.46 8.26
C ASN A 88 -8.18 -2.85 7.50
N ALA A 89 -7.69 -1.91 6.70
CA ALA A 89 -6.38 -2.01 6.08
C ALA A 89 -5.38 -1.12 6.81
N SER A 90 -4.14 -1.57 6.92
CA SER A 90 -3.03 -0.82 7.50
C SER A 90 -1.82 -0.83 6.57
N LEU A 91 -0.92 0.12 6.80
CA LEU A 91 0.38 0.18 6.15
C LEU A 91 1.47 -0.23 7.16
N THR A 92 2.33 -1.15 6.78
CA THR A 92 3.61 -1.39 7.43
C THR A 92 4.73 -0.91 6.50
N PRO A 93 5.42 0.20 6.81
CA PRO A 93 6.53 0.68 5.99
C PRO A 93 7.71 -0.32 5.99
N PRO A 94 8.50 -0.36 4.91
CA PRO A 94 9.78 -1.08 4.92
C PRO A 94 10.75 -0.47 5.93
N GLN A 95 11.69 -1.27 6.42
CA GLN A 95 12.74 -0.82 7.32
C GLN A 95 14.04 -0.65 6.53
N PHE A 96 14.61 0.56 6.52
CA PHE A 96 15.88 0.91 5.86
C PHE A 96 16.95 1.29 6.88
#